data_AF-A0A2S5MUB3-F1
#
_entry.id   AF-A0A2S5MUB3-F1
#
_cell.length_a   1.000
_cell.length_b   1.000
_cell.length_c   1.000
_cell.angle_alpha   90.00
_cell.angle_beta   90.00
_cell.angle_gamma   90.00
#
_symmetry.space_group_name_H-M   'P 1'
#
loop_
_entity.id
_entity.type
_entity.pdbx_description
1 polymer ?
#
loop_
_entity_poly.entity_id
_entity_poly.type
_entity_poly.pdbx_seq_one_letter_code
_entity_poly.pdbx_strand_id
1 'polypeptide(L)'
;MHIPAVCVGPFDLDIKGIDAMSNRGGYRPNAGRKKGSVASHRKLANEATVRAIGEGMTPLEYLLNIMRNVTEDADRRLDAAKAAAPYVHPRLSSLAVEKDPGNRAITELSDEELYAMLGHLKEIVGTDDDEQQTSH
;
A
#
# COMPACT_ATOMS: atom_id res chain seq x y z
N MET A 1 20.45 -42.42 57.06
CA MET A 1 20.26 -42.37 55.60
C MET A 1 19.22 -41.28 55.33
N HIS A 2 19.64 -40.02 55.31
CA HIS A 2 19.88 -39.21 54.09
C HIS A 2 18.58 -38.83 53.36
N ILE A 3 18.10 -37.60 53.62
CA ILE A 3 17.18 -36.84 52.75
C ILE A 3 18.08 -35.88 51.96
N PRO A 4 18.09 -35.90 50.62
CA PRO A 4 17.47 -34.82 49.80
C PRO A 4 17.08 -35.33 48.38
N ALA A 5 16.46 -34.64 47.41
CA ALA A 5 15.81 -33.35 47.21
C ALA A 5 15.10 -33.47 45.84
N VAL A 6 13.90 -32.90 45.66
CA VAL A 6 13.50 -32.39 44.34
C VAL A 6 12.95 -30.99 44.56
N CYS A 7 13.56 -30.05 43.85
CA CYS A 7 13.38 -28.61 43.96
C CYS A 7 11.92 -28.17 43.80
N VAL A 8 11.46 -27.40 44.78
CA VAL A 8 10.40 -26.41 44.61
C VAL A 8 11.02 -25.22 43.88
N GLY A 9 10.54 -24.94 42.66
CA GLY A 9 10.78 -23.71 41.93
C GLY A 9 9.43 -23.04 41.61
N PRO A 10 9.29 -21.72 41.78
CA PRO A 10 8.00 -21.04 41.76
C PRO A 10 7.67 -20.62 40.33
N PHE A 11 6.57 -21.11 39.79
CA PHE A 11 5.86 -20.41 38.72
C PHE A 11 4.51 -20.02 39.30
N ASP A 12 4.50 -18.85 39.93
CA ASP A 12 3.31 -18.16 40.40
C ASP A 12 2.33 -17.99 39.22
N LEU A 13 1.40 -18.95 39.10
CA LEU A 13 0.19 -18.80 38.33
C LEU A 13 -0.86 -18.15 39.23
N ASP A 14 -0.69 -16.86 39.47
CA ASP A 14 -1.75 -15.98 39.96
C ASP A 14 -2.09 -14.96 38.87
N ILE A 15 -2.94 -15.37 37.93
CA ILE A 15 -3.92 -14.47 37.31
C ILE A 15 -5.26 -15.19 37.37
N LYS A 16 -5.87 -15.17 38.57
CA LYS A 16 -7.29 -15.41 38.74
C LYS A 16 -8.06 -14.32 38.03
N GLY A 17 -8.89 -14.74 37.08
CA GLY A 17 -10.08 -14.01 36.64
C GLY A 17 -9.81 -12.83 35.73
N ILE A 18 -10.31 -12.91 34.51
CA ILE A 18 -11.18 -11.90 33.87
C ILE A 18 -11.63 -12.54 32.53
N ASP A 19 -12.91 -12.94 32.56
CA ASP A 19 -13.88 -12.86 31.47
C ASP A 19 -13.82 -13.86 30.32
N ALA A 20 -14.63 -14.90 30.52
CA ALA A 20 -15.33 -15.62 29.48
C ALA A 20 -16.17 -14.67 28.61
N MET A 21 -15.69 -14.35 27.39
CA MET A 21 -16.47 -14.19 26.15
C MET A 21 -15.57 -13.62 25.04
N SER A 22 -14.70 -14.46 24.46
CA SER A 22 -14.23 -14.20 23.10
C SER A 22 -13.81 -15.51 22.41
N ASN A 23 -14.72 -16.05 21.58
CA ASN A 23 -14.44 -17.10 20.60
C ASN A 23 -13.52 -16.56 19.48
N ARG A 24 -12.32 -16.09 19.84
CA ARG A 24 -11.31 -15.67 18.87
C ARG A 24 -10.44 -16.88 18.56
N GLY A 25 -10.41 -17.27 17.28
CA GLY A 25 -9.60 -18.38 16.80
C GLY A 25 -8.14 -18.20 17.19
N GLY A 26 -7.72 -18.91 18.24
CA GLY A 26 -6.33 -18.90 18.69
C GLY A 26 -5.42 -19.70 17.76
N TYR A 27 -4.12 -19.51 17.95
CA TYR A 27 -3.09 -20.33 17.33
C TYR A 27 -3.40 -21.82 17.55
N ARG A 28 -3.55 -22.57 16.45
CA ARG A 28 -3.58 -24.04 16.46
C ARG A 28 -2.26 -24.53 15.85
N PRO A 29 -1.66 -25.61 16.35
CA PRO A 29 -0.48 -26.19 15.70
C PRO A 29 -0.82 -26.48 14.23
N ASN A 30 0.07 -26.05 13.32
CA ASN A 30 -0.12 -26.10 11.85
C ASN A 30 -1.22 -25.17 11.27
N ALA A 31 -1.76 -24.22 12.04
CA ALA A 31 -2.61 -23.18 11.49
C ALA A 31 -1.78 -22.07 10.80
N GLY A 32 -2.39 -21.42 9.82
CA GLY A 32 -1.79 -20.31 9.07
C GLY A 32 -1.10 -20.76 7.78
N ARG A 33 -0.57 -19.78 7.05
CA ARG A 33 0.10 -20.00 5.76
C ARG A 33 1.49 -20.58 6.01
N LYS A 34 1.87 -21.65 5.29
CA LYS A 34 3.20 -22.28 5.41
C LYS A 34 4.31 -21.22 5.30
N LYS A 35 5.28 -21.27 6.22
CA LYS A 35 6.44 -20.37 6.22
C LYS A 35 7.11 -20.39 4.84
N GLY A 36 7.25 -19.21 4.24
CA GLY A 36 7.86 -19.04 2.91
C GLY A 36 6.92 -19.16 1.71
N SER A 37 5.62 -19.42 1.89
CA SER A 37 4.66 -19.49 0.77
C SER A 37 4.61 -18.20 -0.07
N VAL A 38 4.57 -17.02 0.57
CA VAL A 38 4.61 -15.72 -0.13
C VAL A 38 5.93 -15.53 -0.88
N ALA A 39 7.05 -15.86 -0.21
CA ALA A 39 8.38 -15.72 -0.80
C ALA A 39 8.57 -16.65 -2.00
N SER A 40 8.03 -17.87 -1.95
CA SER A 40 8.04 -18.84 -3.06
C SER A 40 7.27 -18.31 -4.28
N HIS A 41 6.03 -17.86 -4.07
CA HIS A 41 5.24 -17.27 -5.16
C HIS A 41 5.89 -16.01 -5.75
N ARG A 42 6.48 -15.15 -4.91
CA ARG A 42 7.18 -13.96 -5.37
C ARG A 42 8.42 -14.31 -6.21
N LYS A 43 9.17 -15.34 -5.80
CA LYS A 43 10.33 -15.83 -6.58
C LYS A 43 9.90 -16.36 -7.94
N LEU A 44 8.86 -17.19 -8.00
CA LEU A 44 8.34 -17.72 -9.26
C LEU A 44 7.86 -16.60 -10.20
N ALA A 45 7.15 -15.60 -9.67
CA ALA A 45 6.73 -14.44 -10.45
C ALA A 45 7.93 -13.67 -11.00
N ASN A 46 8.96 -13.45 -10.18
CA ASN A 46 10.18 -12.76 -10.62
C ASN A 46 10.95 -13.57 -11.68
N GLU A 47 11.05 -14.88 -11.55
CA GLU A 47 11.68 -15.74 -12.55
C GLU A 47 10.95 -15.69 -13.90
N ALA A 48 9.61 -15.67 -13.88
CA ALA A 48 8.81 -15.51 -15.10
C ALA A 48 9.06 -14.14 -15.76
N THR A 49 9.19 -13.07 -14.98
CA THR A 49 9.53 -11.75 -15.53
C THR A 49 10.94 -11.71 -16.11
N VAL A 50 11.92 -12.33 -15.45
CA VAL A 50 13.31 -12.40 -15.93
C VAL A 50 13.40 -13.20 -17.23
N ARG A 51 12.64 -14.31 -17.33
CA ARG A 51 12.54 -15.09 -18.57
C ARG A 51 11.92 -14.27 -19.69
N ALA A 52 10.82 -13.58 -19.44
CA ALA A 52 10.15 -12.75 -20.46
C ALA A 52 11.04 -11.61 -20.97
N ILE A 53 11.87 -11.01 -20.10
CA ILE A 53 12.89 -10.03 -20.51
C ILE A 53 13.92 -10.67 -21.45
N GLY A 54 14.34 -11.91 -21.18
CA GLY A 54 15.24 -12.67 -22.05
C GLY A 54 14.61 -13.11 -23.39
N GLU A 55 13.30 -13.32 -23.42
CA GLU A 55 12.52 -13.68 -24.61
C GLU A 55 12.15 -12.46 -25.48
N GLY A 56 12.47 -11.25 -25.03
CA GLY A 56 12.44 -10.04 -25.85
C GLY A 56 11.12 -9.26 -25.85
N MET A 57 10.08 -9.72 -25.15
CA MET A 57 8.86 -8.95 -24.92
C MET A 57 8.30 -9.18 -23.53
N THR A 58 8.20 -8.09 -22.77
CA THR A 58 7.49 -8.13 -21.48
C THR A 58 5.98 -8.03 -21.69
N PRO A 59 5.15 -8.60 -20.78
CA PRO A 59 3.70 -8.44 -20.85
C PRO A 59 3.25 -6.98 -20.87
N LEU A 60 3.96 -6.10 -20.13
CA LEU A 60 3.68 -4.67 -20.12
C LEU A 60 3.94 -4.04 -21.50
N GLU A 61 5.05 -4.39 -22.14
CA GLU A 61 5.46 -3.84 -23.42
C GLU A 61 4.51 -4.23 -24.56
N TYR A 62 3.99 -5.45 -24.52
CA TYR A 62 2.92 -5.89 -25.42
C TYR A 62 1.66 -5.01 -25.28
N LEU A 63 1.21 -4.73 -24.04
CA LEU A 63 0.05 -3.89 -23.80
C LEU A 63 0.27 -2.44 -24.27
N LEU A 64 1.47 -1.90 -24.04
CA LEU A 64 1.84 -0.56 -24.51
C LEU A 64 1.86 -0.47 -26.04
N ASN A 65 2.29 -1.54 -26.73
CA ASN A 65 2.30 -1.57 -28.19
C ASN A 65 0.88 -1.53 -28.77
N ILE A 66 -0.05 -2.32 -28.22
CA ILE A 66 -1.47 -2.29 -28.62
C ILE A 66 -2.07 -0.91 -28.40
N MET A 67 -1.86 -0.30 -27.24
CA MET A 67 -2.43 0.99 -26.89
C MET A 67 -1.95 2.13 -27.82
N ARG A 68 -0.69 2.06 -28.27
CA ARG A 68 -0.07 3.04 -29.18
C ARG A 68 -0.47 2.85 -30.64
N ASN A 69 -0.86 1.64 -31.05
CA ASN A 69 -1.23 1.39 -32.44
C ASN A 69 -2.57 2.04 -32.78
N VAL A 70 -2.57 2.94 -33.76
CA VAL A 70 -3.76 3.68 -34.20
C VAL A 70 -4.67 2.85 -35.11
N THR A 71 -4.16 1.74 -35.68
CA THR A 71 -4.94 0.86 -36.57
C THR A 71 -5.76 -0.18 -35.82
N GLU A 72 -5.48 -0.39 -34.53
CA GLU A 72 -6.22 -1.33 -33.69
C GLU A 72 -7.55 -0.72 -33.24
N ASP A 73 -8.49 -1.62 -32.95
CA ASP A 73 -9.81 -1.23 -32.48
C ASP A 73 -9.75 -0.45 -31.15
N ALA A 74 -10.62 0.56 -31.03
CA ALA A 74 -10.60 1.48 -29.90
C ALA A 74 -10.85 0.74 -28.58
N ASP A 75 -11.75 -0.25 -28.57
CA ASP A 75 -12.06 -1.04 -27.37
C ASP A 75 -10.86 -1.86 -26.91
N ARG A 76 -10.12 -2.47 -27.84
CA ARG A 76 -8.89 -3.23 -27.54
C ARG A 76 -7.81 -2.33 -26.94
N ARG A 77 -7.69 -1.09 -27.41
CA ARG A 77 -6.76 -0.09 -26.88
C ARG A 77 -7.12 0.32 -25.46
N LEU A 78 -8.41 0.54 -25.19
CA LEU A 78 -8.91 0.87 -23.85
C LEU A 78 -8.70 -0.28 -22.87
N ASP A 79 -8.94 -1.52 -23.28
CA ASP A 79 -8.73 -2.68 -22.43
C ASP A 79 -7.24 -2.94 -22.13
N ALA A 80 -6.37 -2.73 -23.12
CA ALA A 80 -4.92 -2.76 -22.90
C ALA A 80 -4.48 -1.68 -21.89
N ALA A 81 -5.02 -0.46 -21.98
CA ALA A 81 -4.73 0.63 -21.06
C ALA A 81 -5.18 0.31 -19.62
N LYS A 82 -6.41 -0.22 -19.44
CA LYS A 82 -6.92 -0.66 -18.13
C LYS A 82 -6.03 -1.73 -17.50
N ALA A 83 -5.56 -2.69 -18.30
CA ALA A 83 -4.67 -3.75 -17.83
C ALA A 83 -3.27 -3.25 -17.47
N ALA A 84 -2.77 -2.22 -18.16
CA ALA A 84 -1.46 -1.62 -17.89
C ALA A 84 -1.44 -0.66 -16.67
N ALA A 85 -2.56 -0.01 -16.36
CA ALA A 85 -2.65 1.00 -15.30
C ALA A 85 -2.05 0.58 -13.93
N PRO A 86 -2.25 -0.66 -13.41
CA PRO A 86 -1.69 -1.07 -12.11
C PRO A 86 -0.16 -1.11 -12.05
N TYR A 87 0.49 -1.25 -13.21
CA TYR A 87 1.95 -1.34 -13.30
C TYR A 87 2.62 0.04 -13.42
N VAL A 88 1.88 1.05 -13.89
CA VAL A 88 2.38 2.42 -14.08
C VAL A 88 1.95 3.34 -12.94
N HIS A 89 0.73 3.18 -12.45
CA HIS A 89 0.14 4.00 -11.39
C HIS A 89 -0.11 3.12 -10.16
N PRO A 90 0.68 3.26 -9.08
CA PRO A 90 0.48 2.51 -7.85
C PRO A 90 -0.96 2.67 -7.38
N ARG A 91 -1.66 1.55 -7.21
CA ARG A 91 -2.99 1.57 -6.61
C ARG A 91 -2.81 1.86 -5.12
N LEU A 92 -3.55 2.83 -4.60
CA LEU A 92 -3.66 3.02 -3.15
C LEU A 92 -4.19 1.72 -2.55
N SER A 93 -3.31 1.00 -1.85
CA SER A 93 -3.71 -0.15 -1.05
C SER A 93 -4.63 0.36 0.06
N SER A 94 -5.72 -0.37 0.35
CA SER A 94 -6.59 -0.13 1.50
C SER A 94 -5.84 -0.45 2.80
N LEU A 95 -4.81 0.33 3.11
CA LEU A 95 -4.27 0.43 4.45
C LEU A 95 -5.28 1.29 5.20
N ALA A 96 -5.77 0.81 6.35
CA ALA A 96 -6.46 1.66 7.28
C ALA A 96 -5.43 2.70 7.75
N VAL A 97 -5.39 3.84 7.06
CA VAL A 97 -4.69 5.02 7.55
C VAL A 97 -5.53 5.47 8.73
N GLU A 98 -5.12 5.08 9.94
CA GLU A 98 -5.56 5.79 11.13
C GLU A 98 -5.23 7.26 10.87
N LYS A 99 -6.23 8.15 10.96
CA LYS A 99 -6.04 9.58 10.73
C LYS A 99 -4.92 10.03 11.67
N ASP A 100 -3.71 10.19 11.14
CA ASP A 100 -2.70 10.99 11.79
C ASP A 100 -3.34 12.36 12.04
N PRO A 101 -3.25 12.94 13.25
CA PRO A 101 -3.93 14.18 13.58
C PRO A 101 -3.50 15.37 12.70
N GLY A 102 -2.44 15.22 11.90
CA GLY A 102 -1.98 16.18 10.91
C GLY A 102 -2.55 16.03 9.50
N ASN A 103 -3.27 14.95 9.20
CA ASN A 103 -3.86 14.69 7.88
C ASN A 103 -5.39 14.81 7.95
N ARG A 104 -5.86 16.02 8.30
CA ARG A 104 -7.29 16.35 8.24
C ARG A 104 -7.70 16.44 6.77
N ALA A 105 -8.86 15.88 6.44
CA ALA A 105 -9.42 16.04 5.12
C ALA A 105 -9.61 17.55 4.85
N ILE A 106 -9.32 18.01 3.62
CA ILE A 106 -9.47 19.42 3.22
C ILE A 106 -10.88 19.96 3.57
N THR A 107 -11.88 19.09 3.57
CA THR A 107 -13.28 19.37 3.91
C THR A 107 -13.54 19.66 5.40
N GLU A 108 -12.60 19.32 6.29
CA GLU A 108 -12.72 19.47 7.74
C GLU A 108 -11.87 20.64 8.28
N LEU A 109 -11.15 21.35 7.41
CA LEU A 109 -10.37 22.53 7.78
C LEU A 109 -11.26 23.76 7.77
N SER A 110 -11.08 24.65 8.76
CA SER A 110 -11.78 25.93 8.73
C SER A 110 -11.31 26.76 7.54
N ASP A 111 -12.18 27.64 7.03
CA ASP A 111 -11.83 28.54 5.93
C ASP A 111 -10.56 29.34 6.25
N GLU A 112 -10.34 29.68 7.53
CA GLU A 112 -9.13 30.35 8.02
C GLU A 112 -7.85 29.52 7.84
N GLU A 113 -7.89 28.25 8.22
CA GLU A 113 -6.77 27.32 8.05
C GLU A 113 -6.48 27.07 6.56
N LEU A 114 -7.53 27.08 5.73
CA LEU A 114 -7.45 26.89 4.28
C LEU A 114 -6.80 28.11 3.59
N TYR A 115 -7.17 29.33 3.99
CA TYR A 115 -6.52 30.56 3.53
C TYR A 115 -5.05 30.64 3.96
N ALA A 116 -4.71 30.20 5.18
CA ALA A 116 -3.33 30.19 5.65
C ALA A 116 -2.45 29.25 4.83
N MET A 117 -2.93 28.04 4.50
CA MET A 117 -2.21 27.12 3.62
C MET A 117 -2.06 27.67 2.19
N LEU A 118 -3.12 28.28 1.64
CA LEU A 118 -3.07 28.93 0.32
C LEU A 118 -2.08 30.10 0.28
N GLY A 119 -2.01 30.90 1.34
CA GLY A 119 -1.02 31.98 1.48
C GLY A 119 0.40 31.45 1.47
N HIS A 120 0.66 30.40 2.24
CA HIS A 120 1.97 29.74 2.28
C HIS A 120 2.35 29.12 0.92
N LEU A 121 1.36 28.60 0.19
CA LEU A 121 1.54 28.02 -1.14
C LEU A 121 1.77 29.11 -2.20
N LYS A 122 1.12 30.26 -2.09
CA LYS A 122 1.35 31.44 -2.95
C LYS A 122 2.76 32.00 -2.78
N GLU A 123 3.30 31.95 -1.56
CA GLU A 123 4.67 32.35 -1.26
C GLU A 123 5.71 31.37 -1.86
N ILE A 124 5.41 30.07 -1.89
CA ILE A 124 6.26 29.05 -2.52
C ILE A 124 6.22 29.13 -4.05
N VAL A 125 5.03 29.36 -4.63
CA VAL A 125 4.82 29.30 -6.08
C VAL A 125 5.14 30.64 -6.78
N GLY A 126 5.30 31.74 -6.04
CA GLY A 126 5.86 32.99 -6.58
C GLY A 126 5.19 33.42 -7.88
N THR A 127 3.89 33.70 -7.84
CA THR A 127 3.18 34.26 -9.00
C THR A 127 3.38 35.78 -9.01
N ASP A 128 4.43 36.23 -9.67
CA ASP A 128 4.59 37.63 -10.08
C ASP A 128 3.57 37.92 -11.19
N ASP A 129 2.37 38.36 -10.79
CA ASP A 129 1.37 38.90 -11.72
C ASP A 129 1.82 40.29 -12.19
N ASP A 130 2.79 40.34 -13.12
CA ASP A 130 3.10 41.55 -13.88
C ASP A 130 1.99 41.78 -14.92
N GLU A 131 0.90 42.44 -14.49
CA GLU A 131 0.00 43.15 -15.40
C GLU A 131 0.74 44.33 -16.05
N GLN A 132 1.56 44.06 -17.06
CA GLN A 132 2.06 45.13 -17.94
C GLN A 132 0.94 45.56 -18.90
N GLN A 133 0.31 46.67 -18.49
CA GLN A 133 -0.37 47.66 -19.30
C GLN A 133 0.20 47.70 -20.75
N THR A 134 -0.54 47.16 -21.72
CA THR A 134 -0.36 47.55 -23.13
C THR A 134 -1.60 48.30 -23.58
N SER A 135 -1.53 49.62 -23.41
CA SER A 135 -2.33 50.57 -24.15
C SER A 135 -1.84 50.61 -25.59
N HIS A 136 -2.68 50.25 -26.56
CA HIS A 136 -2.90 51.08 -27.75
C HIS A 136 -4.19 50.72 -28.48
#